data_AF-A0A6C2UAR6-F1
#
_entry.id   AF-A0A6C2UAR6-F1
#
_cell.length_a   1.000
_cell.length_b   1.000
_cell.length_c   1.000
_cell.angle_alpha   90.00
_cell.angle_beta   90.00
_cell.angle_gamma   90.00
#
_symmetry.space_group_name_H-M   'P 1'
#
loop_
_entity.id
_entity.type
_entity.pdbx_description
1 polymer ?
#
loop_
_entity_poly.entity_id
_entity_poly.type
_entity_poly.pdbx_seq_one_letter_code
_entity_poly.pdbx_strand_id
1 'polypeptide(L)'
;MRADPYLTPICLFCGLTPILVICLINQTNFLLDQQIAALEEQFVTEGGYSEKLAAERLKERQEHKATDPVPDCPKCGKPMVLRTAKTGKTAGHQFWGCSAYSDCKGVGEV
;
A
#
# COMPACT_ATOMS: atom_id res chain seq x y z
N MET A 1 16.79 71.87 4.57
CA MET A 1 15.56 71.08 4.33
C MET A 1 15.74 69.73 5.00
N ARG A 2 14.88 69.50 6.00
CA ARG A 2 14.58 68.32 6.83
C ARG A 2 15.58 67.15 6.83
N ALA A 3 16.32 67.04 7.94
CA ALA A 3 16.79 65.76 8.44
C ALA A 3 15.61 65.09 9.17
N ASP A 4 15.19 63.93 8.71
CA ASP A 4 14.09 63.17 9.32
C ASP A 4 14.59 62.50 10.62
N PRO A 5 13.97 62.77 11.79
CA PRO A 5 14.42 62.26 13.08
C PRO A 5 14.07 60.78 13.34
N TYR A 6 13.57 60.06 12.33
CA TYR A 6 13.15 58.65 12.44
C TYR A 6 14.00 57.67 11.61
N LEU A 7 15.02 58.14 10.87
CA LEU A 7 15.84 57.28 10.01
C LEU A 7 17.09 56.70 10.70
N THR A 8 17.23 56.89 12.02
CA THR A 8 18.37 56.41 12.82
C THR A 8 17.99 55.53 14.03
N PRO A 9 17.03 54.59 13.91
CA PRO A 9 17.09 53.39 14.75
C PRO A 9 17.06 52.06 13.95
N ILE A 10 17.17 52.10 12.61
CA ILE A 10 17.07 50.89 11.77
C ILE A 10 18.43 50.21 11.53
N CYS A 11 19.54 50.97 11.50
CA CYS A 11 20.86 50.41 11.17
C CYS A 11 21.50 49.54 12.25
N LEU A 12 21.06 49.60 13.52
CA LEU A 12 21.64 48.76 14.57
C LEU A 12 21.10 47.32 14.58
N PHE A 13 20.03 47.03 13.84
CA PHE A 13 19.45 45.69 13.71
C PHE A 13 19.81 44.95 12.42
N CYS A 14 20.41 45.63 11.43
CA CYS A 14 20.68 45.08 10.09
C CYS A 14 21.75 43.94 10.07
N GLY A 15 22.62 43.87 11.08
CA GLY A 15 23.66 42.82 11.17
C GLY A 15 23.22 41.52 11.85
N LEU A 16 22.13 41.56 12.64
CA LEU A 16 21.63 40.40 13.39
C LEU A 16 20.58 39.60 12.60
N THR A 17 19.93 40.22 11.62
CA THR A 17 18.98 39.56 10.73
C THR A 17 19.59 38.43 9.88
N PRO A 18 20.78 38.56 9.24
CA PRO A 18 21.33 37.46 8.44
C PRO A 18 21.76 36.27 9.31
N ILE A 19 22.33 36.54 10.49
CA ILE A 19 22.75 35.50 11.44
C ILE A 19 21.54 34.73 11.96
N LEU A 20 20.47 35.44 12.32
CA LEU A 20 19.21 34.84 12.75
C LEU A 20 18.61 33.94 11.65
N VAL A 21 18.60 34.40 10.40
CA VAL A 21 18.10 33.62 9.26
C VAL A 21 18.93 32.36 9.05
N ILE A 22 20.26 32.44 9.11
CA ILE A 22 21.14 31.26 8.98
C ILE A 22 20.89 30.26 10.11
N CYS A 23 20.73 30.72 11.35
CA CYS A 23 20.40 29.85 12.48
C CYS A 23 19.05 29.16 12.29
N LEU A 24 18.03 29.90 11.82
CA LEU A 24 16.71 29.34 11.55
C LEU A 24 16.75 28.29 10.43
N ILE A 25 17.48 28.55 9.34
CA ILE A 25 17.65 27.57 8.25
C ILE A 25 18.30 26.29 8.78
N ASN A 26 19.37 26.42 9.56
CA ASN A 26 20.05 25.26 10.13
C ASN A 26 19.16 24.48 11.10
N GLN A 27 18.39 25.20 11.94
CA GLN A 27 17.43 24.59 12.86
C GLN A 27 16.31 23.86 12.10
N THR A 28 15.79 24.44 11.01
CA THR A 28 14.78 23.79 10.17
C THR A 28 15.33 22.56 9.46
N ASN A 29 16.57 22.61 8.96
CA ASN A 29 17.21 21.46 8.32
C ASN A 29 17.37 20.31 9.32
N PHE A 30 17.89 20.60 10.52
CA PHE A 30 18.03 19.60 11.57
C PHE A 30 16.69 18.95 11.94
N LEU A 31 15.62 19.74 12.03
CA LEU A 31 14.30 19.23 12.35
C LEU A 31 13.71 18.39 11.20
N LEU A 32 13.93 18.79 9.95
CA LEU A 32 13.55 18.00 8.78
C LEU A 32 14.30 16.66 8.73
N ASP A 33 15.61 16.67 9.02
CA ASP A 33 16.43 15.46 9.07
C ASP A 33 15.93 14.49 10.15
N GLN A 34 15.57 14.99 11.34
CA GLN A 34 14.98 14.17 12.39
C GLN A 34 13.64 13.55 11.97
N GLN A 35 12.80 14.29 11.26
CA GLN A 35 11.52 13.79 10.76
C GLN A 35 11.71 12.71 9.69
N ILE A 36 12.66 12.90 8.76
CA ILE A 36 12.98 11.91 7.73
C ILE A 36 13.48 10.61 8.38
N ALA A 37 14.43 10.70 9.31
CA ALA A 37 14.97 9.52 10.00
C ALA A 37 13.88 8.73 10.74
N ALA A 38 12.95 9.42 11.41
CA ALA A 38 11.83 8.78 12.10
C ALA A 38 10.85 8.08 11.12
N LEU A 39 10.59 8.69 9.96
CA LEU A 39 9.75 8.10 8.92
C LEU A 39 10.42 6.90 8.23
N GLU A 40 11.73 6.96 8.01
CA GLU A 40 12.52 5.86 7.42
C GLU A 40 12.51 4.62 8.32
N GLU A 41 12.69 4.77 9.63
CA GLU A 41 12.65 3.66 10.57
C GLU A 41 11.29 2.94 10.51
N GLN A 42 10.19 3.69 10.54
CA GLN A 42 8.84 3.15 10.41
C GLN A 42 8.63 2.44 9.07
N PHE A 43 9.18 2.99 7.99
CA PHE A 43 9.08 2.39 6.66
C PHE A 43 9.83 1.06 6.58
N VAL A 44 11.01 0.96 7.20
CA VAL A 44 11.81 -0.28 7.21
C VAL A 44 11.17 -1.35 8.09
N THR A 45 10.63 -1.01 9.25
CA THR A 45 10.06 -2.00 10.18
C THR A 45 8.65 -2.44 9.81
N GLU A 46 7.79 -1.51 9.38
CA GLU A 46 6.36 -1.79 9.17
C GLU A 46 5.97 -1.89 7.68
N GLY A 47 6.89 -1.56 6.77
CA GLY A 47 6.63 -1.50 5.33
C GLY A 47 5.89 -0.23 4.91
N GLY A 48 5.88 0.00 3.60
CA GLY A 48 5.25 1.19 3.00
C GLY A 48 3.73 1.17 3.03
N TYR A 49 3.09 2.34 2.81
CA TYR A 49 1.62 2.45 2.73
C TYR A 49 1.02 1.53 1.66
N SER A 50 1.66 1.43 0.50
CA SER A 50 1.23 0.56 -0.60
C SER A 50 1.29 -0.92 -0.23
N GLU A 51 2.34 -1.35 0.47
CA GLU A 51 2.52 -2.73 0.93
C GLU A 51 1.47 -3.09 1.98
N LYS A 52 1.21 -2.20 2.93
CA LYS A 52 0.15 -2.34 3.93
C LYS A 52 -1.23 -2.50 3.27
N LEU A 53 -1.57 -1.66 2.29
CA LEU A 53 -2.81 -1.83 1.52
C LEU A 53 -2.86 -3.13 0.72
N ALA A 54 -1.75 -3.55 0.12
CA ALA A 54 -1.69 -4.79 -0.64
C ALA A 54 -1.90 -6.02 0.26
N ALA A 55 -1.29 -6.01 1.45
CA ALA A 55 -1.47 -7.05 2.47
C ALA A 55 -2.94 -7.14 2.90
N GLU A 56 -3.57 -6.01 3.19
CA GLU A 56 -4.98 -5.98 3.62
C GLU A 56 -5.93 -6.47 2.52
N ARG A 57 -5.74 -6.05 1.27
CA ARG A 57 -6.50 -6.56 0.12
C ARG A 57 -6.33 -8.07 -0.09
N LEU A 58 -5.18 -8.64 0.28
CA LEU A 58 -4.96 -10.08 0.18
C LEU A 58 -5.72 -10.83 1.28
N LYS A 59 -5.73 -10.30 2.51
CA LYS A 59 -6.51 -10.87 3.62
C LYS A 59 -8.01 -10.89 3.28
N GLU A 60 -8.54 -9.78 2.79
CA GLU A 60 -9.95 -9.69 2.39
C GLU A 60 -10.30 -10.74 1.32
N ARG A 61 -9.45 -10.91 0.30
CA ARG A 61 -9.63 -11.98 -0.71
C ARG A 61 -9.56 -13.39 -0.12
N GLN A 62 -8.72 -13.63 0.89
CA GLN A 62 -8.62 -14.93 1.56
C GLN A 62 -9.87 -15.22 2.39
N GLU A 63 -10.37 -14.23 3.13
CA GLU A 63 -11.61 -14.34 3.91
C GLU A 63 -12.81 -14.63 3.00
N HIS A 64 -12.95 -13.88 1.90
CA HIS A 64 -14.02 -14.14 0.93
C HIS A 64 -13.91 -15.52 0.26
N LYS A 65 -12.69 -16.00 -0.05
CA LYS A 65 -12.51 -17.32 -0.65
C LYS A 65 -12.87 -18.47 0.29
N ALA A 66 -12.77 -18.27 1.61
CA ALA A 66 -13.18 -19.27 2.59
C ALA A 66 -14.70 -19.41 2.72
N THR A 67 -15.47 -18.39 2.34
CA THR A 67 -16.94 -18.41 2.40
C THR A 67 -17.62 -19.01 1.18
N ASP A 68 -16.94 -19.09 0.03
CA ASP A 68 -17.52 -19.70 -1.17
C ASP A 68 -17.68 -21.21 -0.97
N PRO A 69 -18.91 -21.76 -0.99
CA PRO A 69 -19.13 -23.18 -0.76
C PRO A 69 -18.52 -24.00 -1.91
N VAL A 70 -17.46 -24.75 -1.61
CA VAL A 70 -16.83 -25.66 -2.55
C VAL A 70 -17.57 -27.01 -2.51
N PRO A 71 -18.24 -27.44 -3.58
CA PRO A 71 -18.92 -28.73 -3.59
C PRO A 71 -17.91 -29.90 -3.65
N ASP A 72 -18.32 -31.04 -3.11
CA ASP A 72 -17.58 -32.29 -3.22
C ASP A 72 -17.85 -32.99 -4.56
N CYS A 73 -16.84 -33.71 -5.06
CA CYS A 73 -16.94 -34.41 -6.32
C CYS A 73 -17.88 -35.62 -6.21
N PRO A 74 -18.92 -35.75 -7.06
CA PRO A 74 -19.87 -36.87 -7.00
C PRO A 74 -19.25 -38.24 -7.33
N LYS A 75 -18.05 -38.27 -7.93
CA LYS A 75 -17.35 -39.53 -8.31
C LYS A 75 -16.40 -40.05 -7.23
N CYS A 76 -15.85 -39.17 -6.38
CA CYS A 76 -14.78 -39.57 -5.46
C CYS A 76 -14.80 -38.85 -4.10
N GLY A 77 -15.72 -37.90 -3.87
CA GLY A 77 -15.86 -37.17 -2.61
C GLY A 77 -14.77 -36.14 -2.30
N LYS A 78 -13.78 -35.93 -3.19
CA LYS A 78 -12.75 -34.90 -3.02
C LYS A 78 -13.31 -33.51 -3.37
N PRO A 79 -12.77 -32.42 -2.78
CA PRO A 79 -13.24 -31.06 -3.07
C PRO A 79 -13.04 -30.71 -4.54
N MET A 80 -13.98 -29.95 -5.10
CA MET A 80 -13.89 -29.47 -6.47
C MET A 80 -13.16 -28.12 -6.58
N VAL A 81 -12.70 -27.78 -7.77
CA VAL A 81 -12.00 -26.52 -8.07
C VAL A 81 -12.67 -25.86 -9.26
N LEU A 82 -12.99 -24.57 -9.13
CA LEU A 82 -13.58 -23.78 -10.21
C LEU A 82 -12.56 -23.61 -11.35
N ARG A 83 -12.91 -24.02 -12.56
CA ARG A 83 -12.05 -23.92 -13.74
C ARG A 83 -12.82 -23.26 -14.88
N THR A 84 -12.12 -22.46 -15.69
CA THR A 84 -12.69 -21.87 -16.90
C THR A 84 -12.35 -22.72 -18.11
N ALA A 85 -13.35 -23.07 -18.93
CA ALA A 85 -13.14 -23.80 -20.18
C ALA A 85 -12.38 -22.92 -21.19
N LYS A 86 -11.25 -23.42 -21.69
CA LYS A 86 -10.38 -22.68 -22.62
C LYS A 86 -10.74 -22.86 -24.10
N THR A 87 -11.43 -23.95 -24.44
CA THR A 87 -11.65 -24.38 -25.83
C THR A 87 -13.02 -25.04 -26.00
N GLY A 88 -13.61 -24.92 -27.19
CA GLY A 88 -14.88 -25.55 -27.55
C GLY A 88 -16.08 -24.62 -27.44
N LYS A 89 -17.29 -25.19 -27.52
CA LYS A 89 -18.56 -24.43 -27.53
C LYS A 89 -18.83 -23.68 -26.24
N THR A 90 -18.25 -24.13 -25.13
CA THR A 90 -18.38 -23.53 -23.80
C THR A 90 -17.15 -22.74 -23.38
N ALA A 91 -16.29 -22.32 -24.33
CA ALA A 91 -15.13 -21.50 -24.01
C ALA A 91 -15.54 -20.21 -23.27
N GLY A 92 -14.88 -19.93 -22.15
CA GLY A 92 -15.20 -18.80 -21.26
C GLY A 92 -16.13 -19.15 -20.10
N HIS A 93 -16.88 -20.26 -20.15
CA HIS A 93 -17.73 -20.69 -19.02
C HIS A 93 -16.92 -21.35 -17.91
N GLN A 94 -17.35 -21.15 -16.66
CA GLN A 94 -16.78 -21.80 -15.49
C GLN A 94 -17.47 -23.16 -15.25
N PHE A 95 -16.71 -24.15 -14.79
CA PHE A 95 -17.19 -25.48 -14.38
C PHE A 95 -16.43 -25.93 -13.13
N TRP A 96 -17.06 -26.74 -12.28
CA TRP A 96 -16.35 -27.41 -11.19
C TRP A 96 -15.60 -28.63 -11.74
N GLY A 97 -14.29 -28.67 -11.56
CA GLY A 97 -13.45 -29.82 -11.88
C GLY A 97 -12.92 -30.49 -10.61
N CYS A 98 -12.86 -31.82 -10.58
CA CYS A 98 -12.29 -32.54 -9.44
C CYS A 98 -10.82 -32.12 -9.19
N SER A 99 -10.45 -31.91 -7.92
CA SER A 99 -9.07 -31.60 -7.51
C SER A 99 -8.07 -32.70 -7.86
N ALA A 100 -8.49 -33.97 -7.81
CA ALA A 100 -7.66 -35.13 -8.14
C ALA A 100 -7.60 -35.51 -9.63
N TYR A 101 -7.75 -34.54 -10.54
CA TYR A 101 -7.44 -34.78 -11.95
C TYR A 101 -5.91 -35.00 -12.11
N SER A 102 -5.41 -36.01 -12.84
CA SER A 102 -6.07 -36.85 -13.87
C SER A 102 -6.80 -38.11 -13.38
N ASP A 103 -6.59 -38.52 -12.13
CA ASP A 103 -7.09 -39.79 -11.59
C ASP A 103 -8.62 -39.83 -11.52
N CYS A 104 -9.25 -38.67 -11.29
CA CYS A 104 -10.68 -38.49 -11.33
C CYS A 104 -11.10 -37.41 -12.33
N LYS A 105 -11.89 -37.81 -13.34
CA LYS A 105 -12.51 -36.93 -14.34
C LYS A 105 -13.94 -36.50 -13.93
N GLY A 106 -14.12 -36.15 -12.67
CA GLY A 106 -15.37 -35.61 -12.15
C GLY A 106 -15.56 -34.16 -12.58
N VAL A 107 -16.75 -33.82 -13.07
CA VAL A 107 -17.15 -32.49 -13.49
C VAL A 107 -18.52 -32.18 -12.86
N GLY A 108 -18.73 -30.93 -12.49
CA GLY A 108 -19.97 -30.40 -11.91
C GLY A 108 -20.26 -29.03 -12.50
N GLU A 109 -21.53 -28.63 -12.45
CA GLU A 109 -22.01 -27.34 -12.91
C GLU A 109 -21.83 -26.28 -11.82
N VAL A 110 -21.41 -25.07 -12.22
CA VAL A 110 -21.15 -23.94 -11.31
C VAL A 110 -22.44 -23.32 -10.83
#